data_AF-A0A2I1HA30-F1
#
_entry.id   AF-A0A2I1HA30-F1
#
_cell.length_a   1.000
_cell.length_b   1.000
_cell.length_c   1.000
_cell.angle_alpha   90.00
_cell.angle_beta   90.00
_cell.angle_gamma   90.00
#
_symmetry.space_group_name_H-M   'P 1'
#
loop_
_entity.id
_entity.type
_entity.pdbx_description
1 polymer ?
#
loop_
_entity_poly.entity_id
_entity_poly.type
_entity_poly.pdbx_seq_one_letter_code
_entity_poly.pdbx_strand_id
1 'polypeptide(L)'
;FYDQVNTLAKLLRPIKNAILMLEGDQANLADAFIQMVRLAYTIKNFKVNNLVGFQQHAIQAFNKRWEEFDISLYLLAYFLHP
;
A
#
# COMPACT_ATOMS: atom_id res chain seq x y z
N PHE A 1 -0.84 -15.91 19.99
CA PHE A 1 -0.15 -16.43 18.80
C PHE A 1 -1.06 -16.42 17.56
N TYR A 2 -2.11 -17.25 17.48
CA TYR A 2 -3.00 -17.33 16.31
C TYR A 2 -3.69 -15.99 15.94
N ASP A 3 -4.11 -15.20 16.91
CA ASP A 3 -4.74 -13.89 16.63
C ASP A 3 -3.78 -12.91 15.94
N GLN A 4 -2.50 -12.94 16.29
CA GLN A 4 -1.48 -12.11 15.65
C GLN A 4 -1.24 -12.56 14.20
N VAL A 5 -1.24 -13.88 13.95
CA VAL A 5 -1.13 -14.44 12.59
C VAL A 5 -2.33 -14.04 11.74
N ASN A 6 -3.55 -14.18 12.25
CA ASN A 6 -4.77 -13.75 11.55
C ASN A 6 -4.78 -12.25 11.28
N THR A 7 -4.28 -11.47 12.23
CA THR A 7 -4.20 -10.01 12.10
C THR A 7 -3.17 -9.60 11.07
N LEU A 8 -2.02 -10.27 11.02
CA LEU A 8 -1.02 -10.09 9.96
C LEU A 8 -1.58 -10.48 8.59
N ALA A 9 -2.29 -11.61 8.48
CA ALA A 9 -2.91 -12.02 7.23
C ALA A 9 -3.92 -10.98 6.69
N LYS A 10 -4.70 -10.35 7.57
CA LYS A 10 -5.60 -9.24 7.20
C LYS A 10 -4.85 -8.04 6.65
N LEU A 11 -3.65 -7.76 7.14
CA LEU A 11 -2.80 -6.67 6.64
C LEU A 11 -2.11 -7.01 5.31
N LEU A 12 -1.65 -8.25 5.15
CA LEU A 12 -0.99 -8.69 3.92
C LEU A 12 -1.96 -8.83 2.75
N ARG A 13 -3.24 -9.09 3.01
CA ARG A 13 -4.28 -9.24 1.97
C ARG A 13 -4.39 -8.02 1.04
N PRO A 14 -4.54 -6.77 1.51
CA PRO A 14 -4.58 -5.60 0.63
C PRO A 14 -3.26 -5.40 -0.14
N ILE A 15 -2.11 -5.75 0.43
CA ILE A 15 -0.82 -5.73 -0.28
C ILE A 15 -0.83 -6.72 -1.45
N LYS A 16 -1.23 -7.97 -1.19
CA LYS A 16 -1.38 -9.00 -2.23
C LYS A 16 -2.33 -8.55 -3.34
N ASN A 17 -3.49 -7.99 -2.96
CA ASN A 17 -4.49 -7.55 -3.93
C ASN A 17 -3.97 -6.38 -4.79
N ALA A 18 -3.22 -5.45 -4.21
CA ALA A 18 -2.58 -4.37 -4.95
C ALA A 18 -1.58 -4.91 -5.96
N ILE A 19 -0.70 -5.84 -5.56
CA ILE A 19 0.27 -6.49 -6.45
C ILE A 19 -0.44 -7.17 -7.62
N LEU A 20 -1.42 -8.03 -7.33
CA LEU A 20 -2.15 -8.76 -8.38
C LEU A 20 -2.89 -7.83 -9.35
N MET A 21 -3.37 -6.68 -8.89
CA MET A 21 -3.99 -5.70 -9.77
C MET A 21 -2.95 -5.05 -10.68
N LEU A 22 -1.81 -4.63 -10.11
CA LEU A 22 -0.76 -3.92 -10.86
C LEU A 22 0.05 -4.82 -11.79
N GLU A 23 0.12 -6.12 -11.51
CA GLU A 23 0.68 -7.12 -12.42
C GLU A 23 -0.27 -7.50 -13.56
N GLY A 24 -1.53 -7.03 -13.52
CA GLY A 24 -2.49 -7.27 -14.59
C GLY A 24 -2.17 -6.46 -15.85
N ASP A 25 -2.41 -7.04 -17.02
CA ASP A 25 -2.09 -6.47 -18.34
C ASP A 25 -2.73 -5.09 -18.63
N GLN A 26 -3.75 -4.70 -17.86
CA GLN A 26 -4.49 -3.45 -18.07
C GLN A 26 -4.11 -2.34 -17.08
N ALA A 27 -3.27 -2.63 -16.08
CA ALA A 27 -2.90 -1.64 -15.08
C ALA A 27 -2.05 -0.53 -15.69
N ASN A 28 -2.41 0.72 -15.37
CA ASN A 28 -1.65 1.89 -15.78
C ASN A 28 -1.03 2.62 -14.57
N LEU A 29 -0.35 3.73 -14.84
CA LEU A 29 0.36 4.48 -13.81
C LEU A 29 -0.57 5.10 -12.75
N ALA A 30 -1.78 5.48 -13.13
CA ALA A 30 -2.77 6.00 -12.20
C ALA A 30 -3.35 4.89 -11.31
N ASP A 31 -3.55 3.70 -11.85
CA ASP A 31 -3.89 2.50 -11.05
C ASP A 31 -2.83 2.24 -9.98
N ALA A 32 -1.54 2.34 -10.34
CA ALA A 32 -0.43 2.25 -9.40
C ALA A 32 -0.51 3.33 -8.31
N PHE A 33 -0.80 4.58 -8.66
CA PHE A 33 -0.98 5.65 -7.69
C PHE A 33 -2.15 5.39 -6.73
N ILE A 34 -3.30 4.97 -7.24
CA ILE A 34 -4.49 4.65 -6.45
C ILE A 34 -4.17 3.54 -5.44
N GLN A 35 -3.46 2.49 -5.86
CA GLN A 35 -3.07 1.41 -4.95
C GLN A 35 -2.06 1.87 -3.91
N MET A 36 -1.09 2.72 -4.26
CA MET A 36 -0.16 3.30 -3.29
C MET A 36 -0.91 4.07 -2.19
N VAL A 37 -1.88 4.91 -2.56
CA VAL A 37 -2.70 5.66 -1.59
C VAL A 37 -3.53 4.72 -0.70
N ARG A 38 -4.16 3.68 -1.28
CA ARG A 38 -4.92 2.67 -0.54
C ARG A 38 -4.05 1.89 0.45
N LEU A 39 -2.83 1.54 0.05
CA LEU A 39 -1.85 0.86 0.91
C LEU A 39 -1.40 1.78 2.05
N ALA A 40 -1.07 3.04 1.77
CA ALA A 40 -0.72 4.02 2.78
C ALA A 40 -1.83 4.16 3.84
N TYR A 41 -3.08 4.28 3.39
CA TYR A 41 -4.25 4.35 4.26
C TYR A 41 -4.40 3.09 5.12
N THR A 42 -4.25 1.91 4.51
CA THR A 42 -4.37 0.63 5.20
C THR A 42 -3.30 0.48 6.29
N ILE A 43 -2.04 0.75 5.95
CA ILE A 43 -0.90 0.67 6.89
C ILE A 43 -1.11 1.67 8.04
N LYS A 44 -1.52 2.90 7.75
CA LYS A 44 -1.75 3.95 8.76
C LYS A 44 -2.90 3.61 9.72
N ASN A 45 -3.97 3.00 9.22
CA ASN A 45 -5.15 2.67 10.04
C ASN A 45 -5.10 1.28 10.67
N PHE A 46 -4.05 0.51 10.42
CA PHE A 46 -3.80 -0.77 11.06
C PHE A 46 -3.39 -0.57 12.53
N LYS A 47 -4.37 -0.28 13.41
CA LYS A 47 -4.16 -0.17 14.85
C LYS A 47 -4.48 -1.50 15.53
N VAL A 48 -3.43 -2.25 15.85
CA VAL A 48 -3.53 -3.47 16.64
C VAL A 48 -2.52 -3.34 17.77
N ASN A 49 -3.01 -3.39 19.00
CA ASN A 49 -2.24 -3.10 20.22
C ASN A 49 -0.92 -3.88 20.33
N ASN A 50 -0.79 -5.02 19.64
CA ASN A 50 0.36 -5.92 19.71
C ASN A 50 1.26 -5.89 18.45
N LEU A 51 1.03 -4.98 17.48
CA LEU A 51 1.79 -4.91 16.21
C LEU A 51 2.31 -3.51 15.89
N VAL A 52 2.43 -2.62 16.90
CA VAL A 52 2.89 -1.24 16.71
C VAL A 52 4.29 -1.17 16.06
N GLY A 53 5.22 -2.02 16.49
CA GLY A 53 6.57 -2.07 15.90
C GLY A 53 6.55 -2.48 14.43
N PHE A 54 5.69 -3.44 14.06
CA PHE A 54 5.49 -3.81 12.66
C PHE A 54 4.91 -2.64 11.86
N GLN A 55 3.90 -1.95 12.40
CA GLN A 55 3.27 -0.82 11.74
C GLN A 55 4.29 0.30 11.46
N GLN A 56 5.11 0.65 12.45
CA GLN A 56 6.18 1.64 12.29
C GLN A 56 7.18 1.24 11.21
N HIS A 57 7.61 -0.02 11.22
CA HIS A 57 8.50 -0.55 10.18
C HIS A 57 7.87 -0.46 8.79
N ALA A 58 6.59 -0.83 8.64
CA ALA A 58 5.86 -0.75 7.39
C ALA A 58 5.71 0.70 6.89
N ILE A 59 5.44 1.66 7.79
CA ILE A 59 5.37 3.09 7.45
C ILE A 59 6.74 3.58 6.96
N GLN A 60 7.82 3.25 7.65
CA GLN A 60 9.18 3.65 7.25
C GLN A 60 9.55 3.06 5.88
N ALA A 61 9.28 1.77 5.67
CA ALA A 61 9.52 1.11 4.39
C ALA A 61 8.69 1.75 3.26
N PHE A 62 7.42 2.06 3.52
CA PHE A 62 6.55 2.73 2.55
C PHE A 62 7.07 4.13 2.21
N ASN A 63 7.40 4.95 3.20
CA ASN A 63 7.90 6.31 2.99
C ASN A 63 9.22 6.33 2.22
N LYS A 64 10.14 5.41 2.54
CA LYS A 64 11.40 5.28 1.78
C LYS A 64 11.13 5.01 0.30
N ARG A 65 10.19 4.12 -0.02
CA ARG A 65 9.80 3.85 -1.41
C ARG A 65 9.05 5.02 -2.03
N TRP A 66 8.24 5.73 -1.25
CA TRP A 66 7.53 6.92 -1.70
C TRP A 66 8.49 7.99 -2.26
N GLU A 67 9.63 8.19 -1.60
CA GLU A 67 10.67 9.14 -2.04
C GLU A 67 11.37 8.73 -3.35
N GLU A 68 11.31 7.45 -3.73
CA GLU A 68 11.89 6.95 -4.99
C GLU A 68 10.99 7.23 -6.21
N PHE A 69 9.71 7.60 -5.99
CA PHE A 69 8.75 7.83 -7.07
C PHE A 69 8.68 9.29 -7.50
N ASP A 70 8.55 9.53 -8.82
CA ASP A 70 8.19 10.84 -9.36
C ASP A 70 6.70 11.12 -9.13
N ILE A 71 6.37 11.62 -7.93
CA ILE A 71 4.99 11.89 -7.52
C ILE A 71 4.26 12.82 -8.49
N SER A 72 4.97 13.73 -9.18
CA SER A 72 4.35 14.63 -10.15
C SER A 72 3.80 13.86 -11.35
N LEU A 73 4.55 12.87 -11.84
CA LEU A 73 4.13 12.00 -12.93
C LEU A 73 2.93 11.12 -12.53
N TYR A 74 2.97 10.52 -11.34
CA TYR A 74 1.84 9.72 -10.84
C TYR A 74 0.58 10.57 -10.63
N LEU A 75 0.73 11.80 -10.13
CA LEU A 75 -0.38 12.72 -9.92
C LEU A 75 -0.98 13.17 -11.26
N LEU A 76 -0.14 13.42 -12.28
CA LEU A 76 -0.60 13.73 -13.63
C LEU A 76 -1.36 12.55 -14.25
N ALA A 77 -0.83 11.33 -14.14
CA ALA A 77 -1.52 10.13 -14.61
C ALA A 77 -2.88 9.99 -13.93
N TYR A 78 -2.93 10.17 -12.60
CA TYR A 78 -4.18 10.14 -11.84
C TYR A 78 -5.17 11.22 -12.29
N PHE A 79 -4.71 12.44 -12.57
CA PHE A 79 -5.54 13.52 -13.08
C PHE A 79 -6.17 13.21 -14.44
N LEU A 80 -5.43 12.49 -15.30
CA LEU A 80 -5.88 12.06 -16.63
C LEU A 80 -6.65 10.73 -16.61
N HIS A 81 -6.84 10.11 -15.44
CA HIS A 81 -7.54 8.84 -15.33
C HIS A 81 -9.04 9.02 -15.66
N PRO A 82 -9.63 8.12 -16.47
CA PRO A 82 -11.04 8.19 -16.87
C PRO A 82 -12.02 8.02 -15.70
#